data_AF-G4YW19-F1
#
_entry.id   AF-G4YW19-F1
#
_cell.length_a   1.000
_cell.length_b   1.000
_cell.length_c   1.000
_cell.angle_alpha   90.00
_cell.angle_beta   90.00
_cell.angle_gamma   90.00
#
_symmetry.space_group_name_H-M   'P 1'
#
loop_
_entity.id
_entity.type
_entity.pdbx_description
1 polymer ?
#
loop_
_entity_poly.entity_id
_entity_poly.type
_entity_poly.pdbx_seq_one_letter_code
_entity_poly.pdbx_strand_id
1 'polypeptide(L)'
;MNPSNPFQDPSVLRAQTPATPGMNFSAMSPPAPVEPVGGAYQAAQPGVPRQNLMDEIGSQIKATNSQTIIKVMRLLNLVLASATIAVGVLAWIFGQVDTFQRVIAGIYIIMFGSLLLAFELRTEKIDVVLRKNFGFMYGNKTRTIFLVFIAIWPLSMGNFWLTILDAVLLFLNAFFNYFVISQHPAFSTVPPVYDPNQPQAAYAPAPHMNVKIERKMARLNRRKIAAEAERDALAREAEAARVAAISRSRLRRLPPWLPTLPSTNSEDGAVLRDLNDVSRPVALRVGEEMARYCAYTQRVVDAARQHIDAAIAHIADGVRKIWPHASVMCFGSYSTGLWLPSSDVDVVVMGLSNSEDRDVPTRFVPDGVKELEQLARQLRPQRSWVQRVDVVRGAKVPVAKLILRRGSQKDGDDAALLRVDISIENLQTSHGMEASKLVRQYRHQEEEDEEVEGVRGEGENETAEQREAMKLGQLLLDFLEYYGTSFDYFTTGISLKPEAFGAYPLAAHLSIANGLPLMPQLVIDDPVYKNGQHNAAAGAFALARVVAALENGYFALWFHRPTQFAPTPLCQLLHWSGHQARDVTNSATTTK
;
A
#
# COMPACT_ATOMS: atom_id res chain seq x y z
N MET A 1 -23.78 33.30 40.65
CA MET A 1 -23.04 33.23 39.36
C MET A 1 -21.62 32.77 39.66
N ASN A 2 -21.18 31.71 39.00
CA ASN A 2 -19.95 30.96 39.29
C ASN A 2 -18.74 31.68 38.66
N PRO A 3 -17.67 32.02 39.41
CA PRO A 3 -16.59 32.91 38.95
C PRO A 3 -15.49 32.22 38.10
N SER A 4 -15.76 31.05 37.53
CA SER A 4 -14.78 30.25 36.77
C SER A 4 -15.23 29.95 35.35
N ASN A 5 -15.83 30.94 34.68
CA ASN A 5 -16.13 30.88 33.25
C ASN A 5 -15.05 31.64 32.44
N PRO A 6 -14.19 30.96 31.66
CA PRO A 6 -13.12 31.59 30.87
C PRO A 6 -13.63 32.45 29.70
N PHE A 7 -14.94 32.49 29.43
CA PHE A 7 -15.55 33.34 28.40
C PHE A 7 -15.91 34.76 28.88
N GLN A 8 -15.57 35.13 30.12
CA GLN A 8 -15.82 36.48 30.67
C GLN A 8 -14.54 37.32 30.83
N ASP A 9 -13.43 36.92 30.22
CA ASP A 9 -12.20 37.72 30.20
C ASP A 9 -12.38 38.99 29.33
N PRO A 10 -12.18 40.20 29.90
CA PRO A 10 -12.35 41.48 29.19
C PRO A 10 -11.36 41.71 28.03
N SER A 11 -10.35 40.85 27.86
CA SER A 11 -9.44 40.90 26.70
C SER A 11 -10.00 40.23 25.42
N VAL A 12 -11.01 39.35 25.55
CA VAL A 12 -11.65 38.65 24.42
C VAL A 12 -12.81 39.47 23.81
N LEU A 13 -13.34 40.45 24.54
CA LEU A 13 -14.46 41.31 24.10
C LEU A 13 -14.07 42.42 23.10
N ARG A 14 -12.81 42.52 22.69
CA ARG A 14 -12.32 43.64 21.84
C ARG A 14 -12.04 43.31 20.38
N ALA A 15 -12.39 42.12 19.91
CA ALA A 15 -12.24 41.75 18.50
C ALA A 15 -13.59 41.33 17.89
N GLN A 16 -14.44 42.33 17.58
CA GLN A 16 -15.54 42.17 16.63
C GLN A 16 -15.45 43.23 15.53
N THR A 17 -15.72 42.74 14.32
CA THR A 17 -15.79 43.40 13.02
C THR A 17 -16.76 44.58 12.99
N PRO A 18 -16.46 45.70 12.28
CA PRO A 18 -17.44 46.75 12.07
C PRO A 18 -18.50 46.35 11.03
N ALA A 19 -19.77 46.59 11.36
CA ALA A 19 -20.93 46.38 10.50
C ALA A 19 -21.25 47.60 9.60
N THR A 20 -21.50 47.27 8.33
CA THR A 20 -22.33 47.85 7.22
C THR A 20 -22.97 49.25 7.30
N PRO A 21 -23.10 49.90 6.13
CA PRO A 21 -24.43 50.38 5.71
C PRO A 21 -24.80 50.00 4.26
N GLY A 22 -26.05 49.61 4.05
CA GLY A 22 -26.60 49.20 2.76
C GLY A 22 -26.76 50.34 1.75
N MET A 23 -26.65 50.03 0.46
CA MET A 23 -27.00 50.92 -0.63
C MET A 23 -27.76 50.18 -1.75
N ASN A 24 -28.81 50.85 -2.21
CA ASN A 24 -29.85 50.45 -3.16
C ASN A 24 -29.30 50.01 -4.54
N PHE A 25 -29.78 48.88 -5.05
CA PHE A 25 -29.62 48.48 -6.45
C PHE A 25 -30.73 49.10 -7.31
N SER A 26 -30.58 50.38 -7.66
CA SER A 26 -31.29 51.02 -8.78
C SER A 26 -30.59 52.33 -9.10
N ALA A 27 -30.14 52.48 -10.35
CA ALA A 27 -29.45 53.62 -10.96
C ALA A 27 -27.89 53.63 -10.89
N MET A 28 -27.25 53.07 -11.93
CA MET A 28 -26.07 53.69 -12.57
C MET A 28 -25.88 53.10 -13.98
N SER A 29 -25.83 53.96 -14.99
CA SER A 29 -25.74 53.64 -16.42
C SER A 29 -24.32 53.24 -16.87
N PRO A 30 -24.17 52.49 -17.99
CA PRO A 30 -22.87 52.01 -18.47
C PRO A 30 -22.09 53.11 -19.22
N PRO A 31 -20.76 53.19 -19.10
CA PRO A 31 -19.98 54.09 -19.95
C PRO A 31 -19.76 53.49 -21.34
N ALA A 32 -19.89 54.36 -22.36
CA ALA A 32 -19.81 54.07 -23.79
C ALA A 32 -18.35 54.06 -24.32
N PRO A 33 -18.12 53.55 -25.55
CA PRO A 33 -16.82 53.18 -26.07
C PRO A 33 -16.06 54.34 -26.74
N VAL A 34 -14.73 54.24 -26.80
CA VAL A 34 -13.88 55.14 -27.59
C VAL A 34 -13.17 54.34 -28.69
N GLU A 35 -13.44 54.72 -29.94
CA GLU A 35 -12.92 54.17 -31.19
C GLU A 35 -11.65 54.90 -31.72
N PRO A 36 -10.94 54.36 -32.73
CA PRO A 36 -9.49 54.51 -32.93
C PRO A 36 -9.07 55.32 -34.17
N VAL A 37 -7.84 55.87 -34.19
CA VAL A 37 -7.09 56.31 -35.40
C VAL A 37 -5.58 56.33 -35.05
N GLY A 38 -4.60 55.78 -35.76
CA GLY A 38 -4.52 55.00 -37.00
C GLY A 38 -3.04 54.66 -37.33
N GLY A 39 -2.80 53.53 -38.02
CA GLY A 39 -1.61 53.20 -38.86
C GLY A 39 -0.28 52.88 -38.14
N ALA A 40 0.47 51.80 -38.40
CA ALA A 40 0.47 50.81 -39.48
C ALA A 40 1.04 49.48 -38.95
N TYR A 41 0.57 48.36 -39.50
CA TYR A 41 1.01 47.01 -39.14
C TYR A 41 2.38 46.68 -39.77
N GLN A 42 3.36 46.33 -38.93
CA GLN A 42 4.40 45.36 -39.27
C GLN A 42 4.30 44.19 -38.28
N ALA A 43 4.12 42.99 -38.82
CA ALA A 43 4.07 41.76 -38.04
C ALA A 43 5.44 41.45 -37.43
N ALA A 44 5.52 41.36 -36.10
CA ALA A 44 6.69 40.87 -35.37
C ALA A 44 6.29 39.69 -34.48
N GLN A 45 7.18 38.68 -34.45
CA GLN A 45 6.99 37.30 -34.00
C GLN A 45 6.72 37.13 -32.50
N PRO A 46 6.13 35.98 -32.07
CA PRO A 46 5.90 35.69 -30.66
C PRO A 46 7.23 35.50 -29.90
N GLY A 47 7.40 36.26 -28.82
CA GLY A 47 8.54 36.18 -27.91
C GLY A 47 8.66 34.82 -27.25
N VAL A 48 9.88 34.25 -27.31
CA VAL A 48 10.28 32.98 -26.72
C VAL A 48 10.18 33.03 -25.19
N PRO A 49 9.59 32.02 -24.51
CA PRO A 49 9.58 31.95 -23.05
C PRO A 49 11.01 31.77 -22.53
N ARG A 50 11.41 32.54 -21.51
CA ARG A 50 12.70 32.39 -20.84
C ARG A 50 12.82 30.96 -20.29
N GLN A 51 13.79 30.19 -20.81
CA GLN A 51 14.10 28.83 -20.35
C GLN A 51 14.70 28.91 -18.93
N ASN A 52 14.30 27.98 -18.04
CA ASN A 52 14.92 27.88 -16.73
C ASN A 52 16.38 27.45 -16.90
N LEU A 53 17.31 28.10 -16.19
CA LEU A 53 18.74 27.80 -16.22
C LEU A 53 19.03 26.30 -15.98
N MET A 54 18.26 25.64 -15.11
CA MET A 54 18.39 24.20 -14.83
C MET A 54 17.98 23.32 -16.02
N ASP A 55 17.00 23.74 -16.80
CA ASP A 55 16.56 23.02 -18.00
C ASP A 55 17.58 23.17 -19.13
N GLU A 56 18.21 24.35 -19.23
CA GLU A 56 19.33 24.61 -20.15
C GLU A 56 20.56 23.76 -19.79
N ILE A 57 21.00 23.79 -18.52
CA ILE A 57 22.11 22.96 -18.02
C ILE A 57 21.80 21.47 -18.21
N GLY A 58 20.56 21.04 -17.92
CA GLY A 58 20.12 19.65 -18.11
C GLY A 58 20.18 19.20 -19.57
N SER A 59 19.82 20.08 -20.51
CA SER A 59 19.89 19.80 -21.95
C SER A 59 21.33 19.68 -22.46
N GLN A 60 22.24 20.54 -21.97
CA GLN A 60 23.67 20.50 -22.31
C GLN A 60 24.34 19.24 -21.74
N ILE A 61 23.98 18.84 -20.52
CA ILE A 61 24.47 17.61 -19.89
C ILE A 61 24.01 16.37 -20.65
N LYS A 62 22.75 16.34 -21.12
CA LYS A 62 22.24 15.24 -21.96
C LYS A 62 22.94 15.14 -23.33
N ALA A 63 23.41 16.26 -23.87
CA ALA A 63 24.13 16.32 -25.14
C ALA A 63 25.64 16.00 -25.02
N THR A 64 26.17 15.94 -23.79
CA THR A 64 27.59 15.72 -23.53
C THR A 64 27.96 14.24 -23.69
N ASN A 65 29.16 13.96 -24.20
CA ASN A 65 29.67 12.60 -24.37
C ASN A 65 29.77 11.85 -23.01
N SER A 66 29.16 10.65 -22.95
CA SER A 66 29.13 9.77 -21.77
C SER A 66 30.52 9.51 -21.15
N GLN A 67 31.58 9.39 -21.97
CA GLN A 67 32.92 9.15 -21.45
C GLN A 67 33.53 10.42 -20.84
N THR A 68 33.25 11.58 -21.42
CA THR A 68 33.72 12.87 -20.92
C THR A 68 33.07 13.19 -19.58
N ILE A 69 31.76 13.00 -19.45
CA ILE A 69 31.05 13.32 -18.21
C ILE A 69 31.47 12.39 -17.05
N ILE A 70 31.71 11.11 -17.32
CA ILE A 70 32.24 10.16 -16.33
C ILE A 70 33.65 10.58 -15.89
N LYS A 71 34.52 11.02 -16.82
CA LYS A 71 35.86 11.51 -16.49
C LYS A 71 35.82 12.78 -15.64
N VAL A 72 34.94 13.72 -15.97
CA VAL A 72 34.77 14.98 -15.20
C VAL A 72 34.29 14.68 -13.78
N MET A 73 33.27 13.83 -13.61
CA MET A 73 32.78 13.45 -12.27
C MET A 73 33.86 12.78 -11.43
N ARG A 74 34.67 11.89 -12.03
CA ARG A 74 35.77 11.22 -11.32
C ARG A 74 36.89 12.18 -10.95
N LEU A 75 37.27 13.07 -11.87
CA LEU A 75 38.30 14.07 -11.61
C LEU A 75 37.88 15.02 -10.49
N LEU A 76 36.61 15.45 -10.49
CA LEU A 76 36.07 16.34 -9.46
C LEU A 76 36.06 15.64 -8.09
N ASN A 77 35.59 14.39 -8.02
CA ASN A 77 35.64 13.60 -6.78
C ASN A 77 37.08 13.35 -6.30
N LEU A 78 38.02 13.11 -7.22
CA LEU A 78 39.44 12.92 -6.90
C LEU A 78 40.05 14.17 -6.27
N VAL A 79 39.81 15.34 -6.88
CA VAL A 79 40.30 16.64 -6.38
C VAL A 79 39.73 16.93 -5.00
N LEU A 80 38.43 16.74 -4.80
CA LEU A 80 37.81 16.96 -3.50
C LEU A 80 38.30 15.97 -2.45
N ALA A 81 38.47 14.68 -2.79
CA ALA A 81 39.02 13.71 -1.85
C ALA A 81 40.43 14.10 -1.37
N SER A 82 41.29 14.57 -2.28
CA SER A 82 42.62 15.08 -1.92
C SER A 82 42.54 16.34 -1.06
N ALA A 83 41.62 17.26 -1.37
CA ALA A 83 41.39 18.47 -0.58
C ALA A 83 40.90 18.15 0.83
N THR A 84 39.96 17.22 1.00
CA THR A 84 39.43 16.79 2.30
C THR A 84 40.53 16.20 3.19
N ILE A 85 41.44 15.39 2.63
CA ILE A 85 42.60 14.87 3.39
C ILE A 85 43.52 16.02 3.81
N ALA A 86 43.83 16.95 2.90
CA ALA A 86 44.70 18.09 3.19
C ALA A 86 44.11 19.00 4.27
N VAL A 87 42.81 19.34 4.16
CA VAL A 87 42.07 20.13 5.15
C VAL A 87 41.99 19.39 6.49
N GLY A 88 41.77 18.07 6.47
CA GLY A 88 41.84 17.21 7.65
C GLY A 88 43.17 17.33 8.37
N VAL A 89 44.30 17.17 7.67
CA VAL A 89 45.66 17.31 8.22
C VAL A 89 45.93 18.73 8.71
N LEU A 90 45.50 19.75 7.98
CA LEU A 90 45.65 21.15 8.39
C LEU A 90 44.89 21.46 9.69
N ALA A 91 43.74 20.84 9.94
CA ALA A 91 43.02 21.00 11.20
C ALA A 91 43.85 20.52 12.40
N TRP A 92 44.64 19.45 12.24
CA TRP A 92 45.60 18.99 13.26
C TRP A 92 46.76 19.95 13.42
N ILE A 93 47.36 20.41 12.32
CA ILE A 93 48.52 21.31 12.34
C ILE A 93 48.17 22.66 12.98
N PHE A 94 46.98 23.20 12.69
CA PHE A 94 46.50 24.47 13.26
C PHE A 94 45.89 24.34 14.66
N GLY A 95 46.02 23.18 15.32
CA GLY A 95 45.56 22.95 16.69
C GLY A 95 44.04 23.07 16.85
N GLN A 96 43.26 22.88 15.79
CA GLN A 96 41.79 22.90 15.86
C GLN A 96 41.21 21.61 16.45
N VAL A 97 42.05 20.59 16.59
CA VAL A 97 41.73 19.28 17.17
C VAL A 97 42.10 19.29 18.66
N ASP A 98 41.28 19.96 19.46
CA ASP A 98 41.51 20.21 20.90
C ASP A 98 40.62 19.35 21.83
N THR A 99 39.46 18.92 21.32
CA THR A 99 38.45 18.16 22.08
C THR A 99 38.41 16.71 21.62
N PHE A 100 38.09 15.77 22.51
CA PHE A 100 37.91 14.35 22.17
C PHE A 100 36.97 14.12 20.97
N GLN A 101 35.86 14.87 20.88
CA GLN A 101 34.95 14.81 19.73
C GLN A 101 35.63 15.26 18.42
N ARG A 102 36.47 16.31 18.46
CA ARG A 102 37.20 16.80 17.29
C ARG A 102 38.36 15.90 16.91
N VAL A 103 38.97 15.21 17.87
CA VAL A 103 39.96 14.14 17.63
C VAL A 103 39.33 13.04 16.79
N ILE A 104 38.16 12.55 17.22
CA ILE A 104 37.40 11.53 16.47
C ILE A 104 37.02 12.05 15.08
N ALA A 105 36.44 13.25 14.99
CA ALA A 105 36.07 13.85 13.72
C ALA A 105 37.27 14.00 12.77
N GLY A 106 38.44 14.40 13.28
CA GLY A 106 39.66 14.57 12.50
C GLY A 106 40.20 13.27 11.93
N ILE A 107 40.15 12.19 12.71
CA ILE A 107 40.48 10.84 12.22
C ILE A 107 39.52 10.43 11.11
N TYR A 108 38.21 10.62 11.31
CA TYR A 108 37.19 10.24 10.32
C TYR A 108 37.29 11.04 9.02
N ILE A 109 37.59 12.36 9.06
CA ILE A 109 37.79 13.18 7.86
C ILE A 109 38.94 12.64 7.01
N ILE A 110 40.09 12.34 7.63
CA ILE A 110 41.26 11.80 6.93
C ILE A 110 40.98 10.38 6.41
N MET A 111 40.35 9.54 7.22
CA MET A 111 40.02 8.15 6.87
C MET A 111 39.02 8.07 5.71
N PHE A 112 37.91 8.81 5.77
CA PHE A 112 36.89 8.81 4.71
C PHE A 112 37.37 9.55 3.46
N GLY A 113 38.17 10.61 3.60
CA GLY A 113 38.86 11.25 2.47
C GLY A 113 39.79 10.26 1.76
N SER A 114 40.55 9.46 2.51
CA SER A 114 41.42 8.40 1.97
C SER A 114 40.62 7.28 1.30
N LEU A 115 39.46 6.91 1.86
CA LEU A 115 38.57 5.91 1.27
C LEU A 115 37.98 6.39 -0.06
N LEU A 116 37.54 7.65 -0.14
CA LEU A 116 37.04 8.26 -1.38
C LEU A 116 38.15 8.38 -2.42
N LEU A 117 39.37 8.75 -2.00
CA LEU A 117 40.54 8.82 -2.87
C LEU A 117 40.88 7.43 -3.45
N ALA A 118 40.92 6.40 -2.60
CA ALA A 118 41.16 5.01 -3.01
C ALA A 118 40.09 4.51 -4.00
N PHE A 119 38.83 4.89 -3.78
CA PHE A 119 37.72 4.55 -4.67
C PHE A 119 37.84 5.20 -6.06
N GLU A 120 38.26 6.46 -6.13
CA GLU A 120 38.38 7.17 -7.42
C GLU A 120 39.66 6.81 -8.19
N LEU A 121 40.73 6.38 -7.50
CA LEU A 121 41.99 5.94 -8.12
C LEU A 121 41.88 4.61 -8.89
N ARG A 122 40.93 3.73 -8.54
CA ARG A 122 40.59 2.48 -9.26
C ARG A 122 41.80 1.60 -9.65
N THR A 123 42.80 1.47 -8.79
CA THR A 123 43.85 0.47 -8.99
C THR A 123 43.29 -0.93 -8.84
N GLU A 124 43.73 -1.88 -9.67
CA GLU A 124 43.15 -3.24 -9.74
C GLU A 124 43.12 -3.95 -8.37
N LYS A 125 44.17 -3.78 -7.57
CA LYS A 125 44.24 -4.37 -6.21
C LYS A 125 43.26 -3.71 -5.24
N ILE A 126 43.07 -2.40 -5.34
CA ILE A 126 42.17 -1.63 -4.46
C ILE A 126 40.71 -1.87 -4.86
N ASP A 127 40.41 -1.95 -6.17
CA ASP A 127 39.07 -2.20 -6.71
C ASP A 127 38.53 -3.55 -6.20
N VAL A 128 39.35 -4.60 -6.15
CA VAL A 128 38.98 -5.92 -5.59
C VAL A 128 38.64 -5.84 -4.10
N VAL A 129 39.45 -5.15 -3.31
CA VAL A 129 39.23 -5.00 -1.86
C VAL A 129 38.00 -4.14 -1.58
N LEU A 130 37.81 -3.05 -2.32
CA LEU A 130 36.66 -2.16 -2.20
C LEU A 130 35.37 -2.83 -2.65
N ARG A 131 35.39 -3.66 -3.69
CA ARG A 131 34.19 -4.41 -4.11
C ARG A 131 33.73 -5.42 -3.07
N LYS A 132 34.69 -6.13 -2.45
CA LYS A 132 34.40 -7.14 -1.43
C LYS A 132 33.81 -6.52 -0.16
N ASN A 133 34.33 -5.38 0.28
CA ASN A 133 33.96 -4.78 1.57
C ASN A 133 33.00 -3.57 1.45
N PHE A 134 33.03 -2.87 0.33
CA PHE A 134 32.29 -1.62 0.06
C PHE A 134 31.55 -1.68 -1.30
N GLY A 135 30.98 -2.84 -1.65
CA GLY A 135 30.28 -3.06 -2.92
C GLY A 135 29.12 -2.08 -3.17
N PHE A 136 28.51 -1.54 -2.11
CA PHE A 136 27.47 -0.50 -2.22
C PHE A 136 27.97 0.77 -2.93
N MET A 137 29.27 1.09 -2.90
CA MET A 137 29.81 2.29 -3.55
C MET A 137 29.77 2.24 -5.09
N TYR A 138 29.52 1.06 -5.68
CA TYR A 138 29.48 0.85 -7.13
C TYR A 138 28.08 1.05 -7.73
N GLY A 139 27.04 1.18 -6.90
CA GLY A 139 25.69 1.51 -7.36
C GLY A 139 25.52 3.01 -7.63
N ASN A 140 24.83 3.37 -8.71
CA ASN A 140 24.66 4.78 -9.10
C ASN A 140 23.96 5.62 -8.01
N LYS A 141 22.91 5.09 -7.37
CA LYS A 141 22.16 5.78 -6.30
C LYS A 141 22.89 5.78 -4.96
N THR A 142 23.50 4.64 -4.61
CA THR A 142 24.21 4.44 -3.34
C THR A 142 25.53 5.22 -3.30
N ARG A 143 26.19 5.43 -4.44
CA ARG A 143 27.36 6.31 -4.58
C ARG A 143 27.06 7.75 -4.18
N THR A 144 25.91 8.30 -4.61
CA THR A 144 25.51 9.67 -4.26
C THR A 144 25.25 9.81 -2.76
N ILE A 145 24.57 8.82 -2.16
CA ILE A 145 24.31 8.79 -0.71
C ILE A 145 25.62 8.77 0.07
N PHE A 146 26.61 8.00 -0.41
CA PHE A 146 27.93 7.95 0.20
C PHE A 146 28.68 9.30 0.14
N LEU A 147 28.60 10.03 -0.98
CA LEU A 147 29.19 11.37 -1.10
C LEU A 147 28.55 12.37 -0.13
N VAL A 148 27.22 12.30 0.07
CA VAL A 148 26.52 13.11 1.09
C VAL A 148 26.98 12.74 2.50
N PHE A 149 27.16 11.46 2.80
CA PHE A 149 27.63 10.99 4.10
C PHE A 149 29.04 11.52 4.43
N ILE A 150 29.96 11.50 3.48
CA ILE A 150 31.31 12.05 3.67
C ILE A 150 31.26 13.57 3.94
N ALA A 151 30.39 14.30 3.23
CA ALA A 151 30.26 15.76 3.34
C ALA A 151 29.83 16.26 4.74
N ILE A 152 29.26 15.40 5.58
CA ILE A 152 28.79 15.76 6.93
C ILE A 152 29.97 15.89 7.91
N TRP A 153 31.01 15.06 7.75
CA TRP A 153 32.10 14.98 8.73
C TRP A 153 32.91 16.26 8.91
N PRO A 154 33.27 17.01 7.85
CA PRO A 154 33.97 18.28 8.02
C PRO A 154 33.17 19.33 8.83
N LEU A 155 31.82 19.25 8.87
CA LEU A 155 31.01 20.15 9.71
C LEU A 155 31.18 19.89 11.21
N SER A 156 31.64 18.70 11.60
CA SER A 156 31.86 18.35 13.00
C SER A 156 33.08 19.06 13.62
N MET A 157 33.88 19.78 12.82
CA MET A 157 35.02 20.58 13.31
C MET A 157 34.62 21.95 13.88
N GLY A 158 33.33 22.29 13.87
CA GLY A 158 32.84 23.55 14.41
C GLY A 158 33.23 24.73 13.54
N ASN A 159 33.86 25.76 14.12
CA ASN A 159 34.06 27.06 13.46
C ASN A 159 35.28 27.14 12.53
N PHE A 160 35.94 26.03 12.23
CA PHE A 160 37.08 26.04 11.32
C PHE A 160 36.60 26.23 9.87
N TRP A 161 36.86 27.41 9.31
CA TRP A 161 36.28 27.83 8.03
C TRP A 161 36.72 26.95 6.84
N LEU A 162 37.94 26.40 6.87
CA LEU A 162 38.44 25.51 5.81
C LEU A 162 37.65 24.20 5.73
N THR A 163 37.25 23.63 6.87
CA THR A 163 36.40 22.42 6.89
C THR A 163 34.95 22.71 6.50
N ILE A 164 34.45 23.92 6.81
CA ILE A 164 33.12 24.35 6.35
C ILE A 164 33.13 24.54 4.82
N LEU A 165 34.18 25.18 4.28
CA LEU A 165 34.34 25.34 2.83
C LEU A 165 34.43 23.98 2.12
N ASP A 166 35.21 23.04 2.65
CA ASP A 166 35.32 21.68 2.14
C ASP A 166 33.96 20.95 2.16
N ALA A 167 33.21 21.05 3.26
CA ALA A 167 31.86 20.49 3.35
C ALA A 167 30.93 21.03 2.26
N VAL A 168 30.90 22.36 2.07
CA VAL A 168 30.07 23.01 1.04
C VAL A 168 30.42 22.49 -0.35
N LEU A 169 31.72 22.39 -0.67
CA LEU A 169 32.18 21.86 -1.96
C LEU A 169 31.80 20.38 -2.15
N LEU A 170 31.90 19.55 -1.10
CA LEU A 170 31.46 18.15 -1.13
C LEU A 170 29.95 18.02 -1.33
N PHE A 171 29.13 18.86 -0.69
CA PHE A 171 27.68 18.89 -0.90
C PHE A 171 27.29 19.33 -2.31
N LEU A 172 27.94 20.37 -2.85
CA LEU A 172 27.73 20.81 -4.23
C LEU A 172 28.12 19.70 -5.23
N ASN A 173 29.21 18.99 -4.95
CA ASN A 173 29.63 17.87 -5.75
C ASN A 173 28.67 16.68 -5.66
N ALA A 174 28.15 16.35 -4.47
CA ALA A 174 27.14 15.31 -4.30
C ALA A 174 25.85 15.66 -5.08
N PHE A 175 25.43 16.93 -5.04
CA PHE A 175 24.32 17.44 -5.83
C PHE A 175 24.59 17.36 -7.33
N PHE A 176 25.77 17.76 -7.80
CA PHE A 176 26.18 17.63 -9.19
C PHE A 176 26.17 16.16 -9.65
N ASN A 177 26.71 15.24 -8.84
CA ASN A 177 26.69 13.80 -9.12
C ASN A 177 25.26 13.27 -9.21
N TYR A 178 24.36 13.68 -8.30
CA TYR A 178 22.94 13.33 -8.34
C TYR A 178 22.25 13.84 -9.61
N PHE A 179 22.49 15.11 -9.97
CA PHE A 179 21.90 15.75 -11.14
C PHE A 179 22.35 15.07 -12.43
N VAL A 180 23.64 14.77 -12.56
CA VAL A 180 24.17 14.05 -13.72
C VAL A 180 23.60 12.63 -13.81
N ILE A 181 23.56 11.88 -12.71
CA ILE A 181 23.06 10.50 -12.69
C ILE A 181 21.56 10.43 -12.99
N SER A 182 20.78 11.41 -12.53
CA SER A 182 19.33 11.46 -12.76
C SER A 182 18.96 11.89 -14.18
N GLN A 183 19.78 12.72 -14.83
CA GLN A 183 19.48 13.29 -16.14
C GLN A 183 20.20 12.61 -17.32
N HIS A 184 21.35 11.98 -17.10
CA HIS A 184 22.20 11.47 -18.18
C HIS A 184 21.88 10.00 -18.55
N PRO A 185 21.59 9.70 -19.83
CA PRO A 185 21.08 8.38 -20.25
C PRO A 185 22.06 7.21 -20.03
N ALA A 186 23.37 7.47 -19.93
CA ALA A 186 24.38 6.44 -19.62
C ALA A 186 24.23 5.81 -18.22
N PHE A 187 23.48 6.42 -17.31
CA PHE A 187 23.27 5.90 -15.95
C PHE A 187 21.88 5.31 -15.71
N SER A 188 21.01 5.33 -16.73
CA SER A 188 19.62 4.86 -16.65
C SER A 188 19.44 3.36 -16.89
N THR A 189 20.49 2.64 -17.30
CA THR A 189 20.43 1.20 -17.65
C THR A 189 21.51 0.38 -16.95
N VAL A 190 21.35 0.10 -15.66
CA VAL A 190 22.11 -0.96 -14.95
C VAL A 190 21.17 -1.64 -13.94
N PRO A 191 21.14 -2.98 -13.85
CA PRO A 191 20.24 -3.72 -12.94
C PRO A 191 20.48 -3.37 -11.45
N PRO A 192 19.46 -3.56 -10.59
CA PRO A 192 19.45 -3.01 -9.23
C PRO A 192 20.22 -3.85 -8.18
N VAL A 193 21.00 -4.86 -8.57
CA VAL A 193 21.67 -5.75 -7.60
C VAL A 193 23.10 -6.03 -8.06
N TYR A 194 24.06 -5.75 -7.18
CA TYR A 194 25.46 -6.11 -7.35
C TYR A 194 25.61 -7.63 -7.21
N ASP A 195 26.03 -8.31 -8.29
CA ASP A 195 26.38 -9.73 -8.29
C ASP A 195 27.91 -9.86 -8.07
N PRO A 196 28.36 -10.44 -6.92
CA PRO A 196 29.77 -10.60 -6.61
C PRO A 196 30.50 -11.61 -7.51
N ASN A 197 29.79 -12.41 -8.32
CA ASN A 197 30.36 -13.48 -9.13
C ASN A 197 30.44 -13.16 -10.64
N GLN A 198 30.06 -11.96 -11.09
CA GLN A 198 30.27 -11.57 -12.48
C GLN A 198 31.76 -11.25 -12.71
N PRO A 199 32.48 -12.00 -13.57
CA PRO A 199 33.77 -11.54 -14.07
C PRO A 199 33.53 -10.24 -14.82
N GLN A 200 34.44 -9.28 -14.70
CA GLN A 200 34.39 -8.10 -15.57
C GLN A 200 34.30 -8.58 -17.02
N ALA A 201 33.22 -8.18 -17.71
CA ALA A 201 33.35 -7.96 -19.13
C ALA A 201 34.45 -6.90 -19.28
N ALA A 202 35.68 -7.35 -19.58
CA ALA A 202 36.58 -6.51 -20.34
C ALA A 202 35.75 -5.97 -21.51
N TYR A 203 35.84 -4.67 -21.79
CA TYR A 203 35.24 -4.09 -22.98
C TYR A 203 35.89 -4.77 -24.19
N ALA A 204 35.36 -5.92 -24.59
CA ALA A 204 35.70 -6.57 -25.82
C ALA A 204 35.20 -5.64 -26.94
N PRO A 205 36.00 -5.38 -27.99
CA PRO A 205 35.47 -4.77 -29.17
C PRO A 205 34.36 -5.70 -29.69
N ALA A 206 33.15 -5.14 -29.79
CA ALA A 206 31.97 -5.91 -30.19
C ALA A 206 32.24 -6.62 -31.53
N PRO A 207 31.87 -7.91 -31.68
CA PRO A 207 31.97 -8.57 -32.97
C PRO A 207 31.12 -7.79 -33.97
N HIS A 208 31.66 -7.60 -35.18
CA HIS A 208 31.02 -6.90 -36.30
C HIS A 208 29.74 -7.64 -36.75
N MET A 209 28.68 -7.58 -35.95
CA MET A 209 27.33 -7.92 -36.34
C MET A 209 26.62 -6.67 -36.85
N ASN A 210 25.90 -6.83 -37.95
CA ASN A 210 25.38 -5.73 -38.76
C ASN A 210 24.51 -4.78 -37.91
N VAL A 211 25.00 -3.54 -37.74
CA VAL A 211 24.36 -2.44 -36.97
C VAL A 211 22.88 -2.23 -37.33
N LYS A 212 22.47 -2.58 -38.56
CA LYS A 212 21.06 -2.54 -38.97
C LYS A 212 20.19 -3.53 -38.20
N ILE A 213 20.66 -4.74 -37.92
CA ILE A 213 19.89 -5.80 -37.24
C ILE A 213 19.74 -5.44 -35.76
N GLU A 214 20.82 -5.00 -35.12
CA GLU A 214 20.81 -4.57 -33.71
C GLU A 214 19.87 -3.38 -33.49
N ARG A 215 19.92 -2.36 -34.36
CA ARG A 215 18.98 -1.23 -34.32
C ARG A 215 17.54 -1.68 -34.52
N LYS A 216 17.29 -2.66 -35.40
CA LYS A 216 15.96 -3.18 -35.69
C LYS A 216 15.41 -3.99 -34.51
N MET A 217 16.22 -4.85 -33.89
CA MET A 217 15.86 -5.66 -32.72
C MET A 217 15.65 -4.79 -31.48
N ALA A 218 16.54 -3.83 -31.22
CA ALA A 218 16.41 -2.88 -30.11
C ALA A 218 15.20 -1.95 -30.28
N ARG A 219 14.86 -1.55 -31.52
CA ARG A 219 13.64 -0.79 -31.81
C ARG A 219 12.39 -1.64 -31.61
N LEU A 220 12.43 -2.93 -31.95
CA LEU A 220 11.32 -3.86 -31.70
C LEU A 220 11.12 -4.11 -30.20
N ASN A 221 12.21 -4.33 -29.45
CA ASN A 221 12.13 -4.61 -28.02
C ASN A 221 11.65 -3.38 -27.23
N ARG A 222 12.14 -2.18 -27.57
CA ARG A 222 11.62 -0.92 -27.00
C ARG A 222 10.15 -0.70 -27.32
N ARG A 223 9.70 -1.04 -28.54
CA ARG A 223 8.29 -0.97 -28.91
C ARG A 223 7.43 -1.95 -28.11
N LYS A 224 7.93 -3.16 -27.83
CA LYS A 224 7.21 -4.14 -27.00
C LYS A 224 7.05 -3.68 -25.56
N ILE A 225 8.14 -3.23 -24.93
CA ILE A 225 8.14 -2.74 -23.54
C ILE A 225 7.26 -1.49 -23.40
N ALA A 226 7.35 -0.55 -24.36
CA ALA A 226 6.49 0.63 -24.37
C ALA A 226 5.01 0.25 -24.53
N ALA A 227 4.68 -0.67 -25.44
CA ALA A 227 3.31 -1.11 -25.64
C ALA A 227 2.73 -1.87 -24.43
N GLU A 228 3.55 -2.61 -23.69
CA GLU A 228 3.14 -3.31 -22.47
C GLU A 228 2.92 -2.33 -21.30
N ALA A 229 3.83 -1.37 -21.12
CA ALA A 229 3.67 -0.30 -20.13
C ALA A 229 2.48 0.62 -20.43
N GLU A 230 2.22 0.92 -21.71
CA GLU A 230 1.06 1.71 -22.16
C GLU A 230 -0.24 0.95 -21.94
N ARG A 231 -0.28 -0.37 -22.20
CA ARG A 231 -1.43 -1.23 -21.86
C ARG A 231 -1.70 -1.28 -20.37
N ASP A 232 -0.67 -1.39 -19.54
CA ASP A 232 -0.80 -1.37 -18.08
C ASP A 232 -1.25 -0.01 -17.55
N ALA A 233 -0.74 1.09 -18.13
CA ALA A 233 -1.16 2.44 -17.79
C ALA A 233 -2.62 2.68 -18.18
N LEU A 234 -3.03 2.28 -19.39
CA LEU A 234 -4.42 2.32 -19.84
C LEU A 234 -5.32 1.42 -18.99
N ALA A 235 -4.85 0.26 -18.53
CA ALA A 235 -5.62 -0.61 -17.64
C ALA A 235 -5.83 0.03 -16.26
N ARG A 236 -4.79 0.68 -15.69
CA ARG A 236 -4.92 1.42 -14.42
C ARG A 236 -5.77 2.67 -14.57
N GLU A 237 -5.65 3.39 -15.68
CA GLU A 237 -6.45 4.58 -15.97
C GLU A 237 -7.90 4.21 -16.27
N ALA A 238 -8.16 3.12 -17.00
CA ALA A 238 -9.50 2.59 -17.20
C ALA A 238 -10.11 2.12 -15.87
N GLU A 239 -9.35 1.45 -15.00
CA GLU A 239 -9.83 1.07 -13.66
C GLU A 239 -10.06 2.31 -12.79
N ALA A 240 -9.17 3.30 -12.79
CA ALA A 240 -9.33 4.54 -12.05
C ALA A 240 -10.51 5.37 -12.57
N ALA A 241 -10.69 5.45 -13.89
CA ALA A 241 -11.80 6.13 -14.54
C ALA A 241 -13.12 5.39 -14.29
N ARG A 242 -13.11 4.06 -14.29
CA ARG A 242 -14.24 3.22 -13.89
C ARG A 242 -14.58 3.44 -12.42
N VAL A 243 -13.61 3.43 -11.52
CA VAL A 243 -13.80 3.74 -10.08
C VAL A 243 -14.32 5.17 -9.89
N ALA A 244 -13.84 6.13 -10.67
CA ALA A 244 -14.29 7.53 -10.65
C ALA A 244 -15.64 7.76 -11.35
N ALA A 245 -16.04 6.89 -12.28
CA ALA A 245 -17.34 6.90 -12.92
C ALA A 245 -18.38 6.22 -12.02
N ILE A 246 -17.99 5.13 -11.36
CA ILE A 246 -18.73 4.46 -10.30
C ILE A 246 -18.95 5.41 -9.11
N SER A 247 -17.96 6.20 -8.70
CA SER A 247 -18.14 7.18 -7.62
C SER A 247 -19.06 8.34 -8.02
N ARG A 248 -19.03 8.75 -9.29
CA ARG A 248 -19.92 9.80 -9.84
C ARG A 248 -21.35 9.34 -10.09
N SER A 249 -21.57 8.07 -10.44
CA SER A 249 -22.93 7.50 -10.64
C SER A 249 -23.63 7.11 -9.33
N ARG A 250 -22.86 6.86 -8.25
CA ARG A 250 -23.35 6.53 -6.90
C ARG A 250 -24.02 7.67 -6.14
N LEU A 251 -23.90 8.92 -6.59
CA LEU A 251 -24.50 10.09 -5.93
C LEU A 251 -26.04 10.07 -5.85
N ARG A 252 -26.71 8.99 -6.30
CA ARG A 252 -28.17 8.82 -6.26
C ARG A 252 -28.69 7.44 -5.84
N ARG A 253 -27.85 6.44 -5.56
CA ARG A 253 -28.33 5.06 -5.30
C ARG A 253 -27.90 4.54 -3.94
N LEU A 254 -28.88 4.12 -3.15
CA LEU A 254 -28.68 3.40 -1.90
C LEU A 254 -27.99 2.05 -2.16
N PRO A 255 -27.19 1.55 -1.22
CA PRO A 255 -26.63 0.21 -1.30
C PRO A 255 -27.69 -0.89 -1.50
N PRO A 256 -27.33 -2.04 -2.09
CA PRO A 256 -28.29 -3.05 -2.54
C PRO A 256 -28.99 -3.84 -1.41
N TRP A 257 -28.51 -3.77 -0.16
CA TRP A 257 -29.22 -4.33 1.00
C TRP A 257 -30.28 -3.38 1.58
N LEU A 258 -30.33 -2.14 1.09
CA LEU A 258 -31.35 -1.16 1.43
C LEU A 258 -32.40 -1.08 0.32
N PRO A 259 -33.63 -0.65 0.64
CA PRO A 259 -34.67 -0.48 -0.37
C PRO A 259 -34.30 0.54 -1.45
N THR A 260 -34.74 0.30 -2.69
CA THR A 260 -34.53 1.22 -3.80
C THR A 260 -35.48 2.42 -3.70
N LEU A 261 -34.96 3.65 -3.85
CA LEU A 261 -35.78 4.86 -3.90
C LEU A 261 -35.89 5.43 -5.33
N PRO A 262 -37.06 5.98 -5.73
CA PRO A 262 -38.34 5.95 -5.01
C PRO A 262 -38.96 4.55 -5.06
N SER A 263 -39.36 4.02 -3.90
CA SER A 263 -40.13 2.77 -3.86
C SER A 263 -41.61 3.05 -3.99
N THR A 264 -42.33 2.12 -4.64
CA THR A 264 -43.80 2.11 -4.65
C THR A 264 -44.38 1.42 -3.41
N ASN A 265 -43.52 0.75 -2.61
CA ASN A 265 -43.90 0.13 -1.35
C ASN A 265 -43.74 1.13 -0.20
N SER A 266 -44.81 1.36 0.57
CA SER A 266 -44.79 2.21 1.77
C SER A 266 -43.87 1.67 2.87
N GLU A 267 -43.64 0.36 2.92
CA GLU A 267 -42.77 -0.29 3.91
C GLU A 267 -41.29 0.03 3.69
N ASP A 268 -40.87 0.28 2.44
CA ASP A 268 -39.48 0.61 2.10
C ASP A 268 -39.07 1.99 2.63
N GLY A 269 -40.02 2.94 2.63
CA GLY A 269 -39.83 4.25 3.26
C GLY A 269 -39.78 4.17 4.79
N ALA A 270 -40.47 3.19 5.39
CA ALA A 270 -40.41 2.95 6.83
C ALA A 270 -39.01 2.48 7.25
N VAL A 271 -38.37 1.59 6.49
CA VAL A 271 -37.01 1.10 6.80
C VAL A 271 -36.01 2.24 7.04
N LEU A 272 -35.91 3.18 6.10
CA LEU A 272 -34.95 4.29 6.23
C LEU A 272 -35.32 5.25 7.35
N ARG A 273 -36.60 5.45 7.60
CA ARG A 273 -37.08 6.27 8.73
C ARG A 273 -36.69 5.61 10.05
N ASP A 274 -36.94 4.31 10.17
CA ASP A 274 -36.77 3.55 11.41
C ASP A 274 -35.28 3.34 11.73
N LEU A 275 -34.42 3.17 10.71
CA LEU A 275 -32.94 3.14 10.87
C LEU A 275 -32.36 4.49 11.33
N ASN A 276 -33.06 5.59 11.03
CA ASN A 276 -32.62 6.94 11.34
C ASN A 276 -33.37 7.59 12.51
N ASP A 277 -34.33 6.89 13.09
CA ASP A 277 -35.10 7.37 14.23
C ASP A 277 -34.18 7.51 15.45
N VAL A 278 -34.01 8.74 15.92
CA VAL A 278 -33.14 9.04 17.07
C VAL A 278 -33.76 8.64 18.41
N SER A 279 -35.05 8.31 18.44
CA SER A 279 -35.71 7.78 19.64
C SER A 279 -35.39 6.31 19.89
N ARG A 280 -34.93 5.59 18.86
CA ARG A 280 -34.56 4.17 18.96
C ARG A 280 -33.09 4.03 19.39
N PRO A 281 -32.75 3.00 20.18
CA PRO A 281 -31.36 2.75 20.58
C PRO A 281 -30.43 2.61 19.37
N VAL A 282 -29.22 3.18 19.45
CA VAL A 282 -28.24 3.11 18.35
C VAL A 282 -27.91 1.66 18.00
N ALA A 283 -27.72 0.81 19.00
CA ALA A 283 -27.48 -0.62 18.84
C ALA A 283 -28.55 -1.30 17.98
N LEU A 284 -29.84 -1.04 18.25
CA LEU A 284 -30.94 -1.62 17.48
C LEU A 284 -30.90 -1.17 16.01
N ARG A 285 -30.73 0.12 15.75
CA ARG A 285 -30.68 0.67 14.37
C ARG A 285 -29.51 0.08 13.58
N VAL A 286 -28.32 0.04 14.19
CA VAL A 286 -27.12 -0.53 13.56
C VAL A 286 -27.31 -2.02 13.32
N GLY A 287 -27.85 -2.73 14.30
CA GLY A 287 -28.13 -4.16 14.23
C GLY A 287 -29.12 -4.55 13.14
N GLU A 288 -30.22 -3.81 12.99
CA GLU A 288 -31.21 -4.05 11.94
C GLU A 288 -30.61 -3.85 10.55
N GLU A 289 -29.76 -2.83 10.38
CA GLU A 289 -29.05 -2.63 9.11
C GLU A 289 -28.01 -3.72 8.85
N MET A 290 -27.26 -4.15 9.88
CA MET A 290 -26.32 -5.27 9.79
C MET A 290 -27.03 -6.58 9.41
N ALA A 291 -28.18 -6.88 10.03
CA ALA A 291 -28.97 -8.07 9.69
C ALA A 291 -29.40 -8.06 8.22
N ARG A 292 -29.83 -6.90 7.70
CA ARG A 292 -30.14 -6.73 6.27
C ARG A 292 -28.92 -6.93 5.38
N TYR A 293 -27.76 -6.38 5.77
CA TYR A 293 -26.50 -6.57 5.06
C TYR A 293 -26.07 -8.04 5.03
N CYS A 294 -26.17 -8.75 6.16
CA CYS A 294 -25.88 -10.18 6.26
C CYS A 294 -26.82 -11.01 5.40
N ALA A 295 -28.13 -10.76 5.46
CA ALA A 295 -29.13 -11.45 4.64
C ALA A 295 -28.90 -11.22 3.13
N TYR A 296 -28.56 -9.99 2.73
CA TYR A 296 -28.18 -9.68 1.35
C TYR A 296 -26.92 -10.46 0.93
N THR A 297 -25.87 -10.38 1.74
CA THR A 297 -24.58 -11.01 1.47
C THR A 297 -24.73 -12.53 1.35
N GLN A 298 -25.48 -13.15 2.24
CA GLN A 298 -25.77 -14.57 2.24
C GLN A 298 -26.43 -15.02 0.93
N ARG A 299 -27.45 -14.30 0.46
CA ARG A 299 -28.11 -14.60 -0.84
C ARG A 299 -27.14 -14.51 -2.02
N VAL A 300 -26.28 -13.50 -2.05
CA VAL A 300 -25.29 -13.32 -3.12
C VAL A 300 -24.23 -14.43 -3.08
N VAL A 301 -23.78 -14.79 -1.89
CA VAL A 301 -22.84 -15.89 -1.64
C VAL A 301 -23.42 -17.23 -2.08
N ASP A 302 -24.65 -17.54 -1.69
CA ASP A 302 -25.30 -18.81 -2.04
C ASP A 302 -25.50 -18.95 -3.55
N ALA A 303 -25.87 -17.86 -4.24
CA ALA A 303 -25.98 -17.83 -5.70
C ALA A 303 -24.63 -17.99 -6.43
N ALA A 304 -23.52 -17.61 -5.78
CA ALA A 304 -22.18 -17.75 -6.34
C ALA A 304 -21.50 -19.08 -5.97
N ARG A 305 -21.89 -19.72 -4.86
CA ARG A 305 -21.29 -20.95 -4.32
C ARG A 305 -21.19 -22.07 -5.38
N GLN A 306 -22.27 -22.34 -6.12
CA GLN A 306 -22.27 -23.37 -7.16
C GLN A 306 -21.18 -23.14 -8.22
N HIS A 307 -20.92 -21.87 -8.59
CA HIS A 307 -19.90 -21.53 -9.58
C HIS A 307 -18.48 -21.70 -9.02
N ILE A 308 -18.29 -21.35 -7.75
CA ILE A 308 -17.02 -21.55 -7.04
C ILE A 308 -16.72 -23.05 -6.89
N ASP A 309 -17.69 -23.86 -6.45
CA ASP A 309 -17.52 -25.30 -6.28
C ASP A 309 -17.18 -25.99 -7.61
N ALA A 310 -17.86 -25.61 -8.69
CA ALA A 310 -17.53 -26.09 -10.03
C ALA A 310 -16.10 -25.70 -10.46
N ALA A 311 -15.68 -24.47 -10.17
CA ALA A 311 -14.31 -24.02 -10.46
C ALA A 311 -13.26 -24.80 -9.65
N ILE A 312 -13.50 -25.04 -8.35
CA ILE A 312 -12.63 -25.86 -7.50
C ILE A 312 -12.51 -27.28 -8.07
N ALA A 313 -13.62 -27.88 -8.50
CA ALA A 313 -13.60 -29.20 -9.13
C ALA A 313 -12.77 -29.22 -10.43
N HIS A 314 -12.92 -28.21 -11.30
CA HIS A 314 -12.11 -28.09 -12.51
C HIS A 314 -10.63 -27.85 -12.23
N ILE A 315 -10.29 -27.07 -11.21
CA ILE A 315 -8.91 -26.90 -10.75
C ILE A 315 -8.36 -28.25 -10.28
N ALA A 316 -9.12 -29.00 -9.46
CA ALA A 316 -8.72 -30.32 -8.98
C ALA A 316 -8.47 -31.31 -10.12
N ASP A 317 -9.31 -31.31 -11.16
CA ASP A 317 -9.10 -32.12 -12.35
C ASP A 317 -7.87 -31.69 -13.15
N GLY A 318 -7.64 -30.37 -13.26
CA GLY A 318 -6.43 -29.82 -13.88
C GLY A 318 -5.16 -30.23 -13.15
N VAL A 319 -5.19 -30.20 -11.81
CA VAL A 319 -4.11 -30.63 -10.93
C VAL A 319 -3.84 -32.12 -11.11
N ARG A 320 -4.85 -33.00 -11.04
CA ARG A 320 -4.67 -34.46 -11.17
C ARG A 320 -4.16 -34.89 -12.55
N LYS A 321 -4.48 -34.14 -13.61
CA LYS A 321 -3.93 -34.38 -14.96
C LYS A 321 -2.42 -34.14 -15.04
N ILE A 322 -1.90 -33.22 -14.22
CA ILE A 322 -0.48 -32.88 -14.18
C ILE A 322 0.24 -33.76 -13.14
N TRP A 323 -0.36 -33.90 -11.95
CA TRP A 323 0.15 -34.60 -10.80
C TRP A 323 -0.93 -35.53 -10.23
N PRO A 324 -0.97 -36.82 -10.62
CA PRO A 324 -2.05 -37.74 -10.25
C PRO A 324 -2.24 -37.96 -8.74
N HIS A 325 -1.18 -37.79 -7.95
CA HIS A 325 -1.20 -37.97 -6.49
C HIS A 325 -1.56 -36.69 -5.72
N ALA A 326 -1.63 -35.54 -6.41
CA ALA A 326 -1.90 -34.26 -5.77
C ALA A 326 -3.39 -34.07 -5.47
N SER A 327 -3.67 -33.29 -4.44
CA SER A 327 -5.03 -32.92 -4.04
C SER A 327 -5.19 -31.41 -3.93
N VAL A 328 -6.43 -30.94 -3.86
CA VAL A 328 -6.77 -29.53 -3.80
C VAL A 328 -7.64 -29.29 -2.57
N MET A 329 -7.25 -28.34 -1.73
CA MET A 329 -7.98 -27.97 -0.52
C MET A 329 -8.28 -26.47 -0.49
N CYS A 330 -9.43 -26.08 0.06
CA CYS A 330 -9.77 -24.68 0.28
C CYS A 330 -9.42 -24.26 1.70
N PHE A 331 -9.00 -23.01 1.86
CA PHE A 331 -8.76 -22.39 3.17
C PHE A 331 -9.28 -20.95 3.17
N GLY A 332 -9.05 -20.22 4.27
CA GLY A 332 -9.47 -18.84 4.40
C GLY A 332 -10.99 -18.70 4.50
N SER A 333 -11.50 -17.54 4.07
CA SER A 333 -12.89 -17.12 4.27
C SER A 333 -13.93 -18.10 3.67
N TYR A 334 -13.58 -18.76 2.57
CA TYR A 334 -14.47 -19.76 1.94
C TYR A 334 -14.67 -20.99 2.82
N SER A 335 -13.59 -21.49 3.43
CA SER A 335 -13.61 -22.67 4.29
C SER A 335 -14.27 -22.40 5.66
N THR A 336 -14.17 -21.17 6.16
CA THR A 336 -14.78 -20.74 7.42
C THR A 336 -16.25 -20.31 7.27
N GLY A 337 -16.75 -20.18 6.05
CA GLY A 337 -18.09 -19.66 5.76
C GLY A 337 -18.24 -18.14 5.95
N LEU A 338 -17.15 -17.42 6.19
CA LEU A 338 -17.12 -15.95 6.31
C LEU A 338 -16.78 -15.26 4.98
N TRP A 339 -17.00 -15.95 3.86
CA TRP A 339 -16.71 -15.47 2.52
C TRP A 339 -17.72 -14.41 2.09
N LEU A 340 -17.21 -13.28 1.60
CA LEU A 340 -18.03 -12.18 1.07
C LEU A 340 -18.02 -12.20 -0.47
N PRO A 341 -19.02 -11.60 -1.15
CA PRO A 341 -19.09 -11.55 -2.60
C PRO A 341 -17.86 -10.94 -3.30
N SER A 342 -17.13 -10.07 -2.60
CA SER A 342 -15.90 -9.44 -3.09
C SER A 342 -14.62 -10.18 -2.70
N SER A 343 -14.71 -11.22 -1.85
CA SER A 343 -13.57 -11.97 -1.35
C SER A 343 -13.06 -12.96 -2.38
N ASP A 344 -11.74 -13.14 -2.38
CA ASP A 344 -11.09 -14.17 -3.18
C ASP A 344 -11.25 -15.53 -2.49
N VAL A 345 -11.31 -16.60 -3.27
CA VAL A 345 -11.35 -17.98 -2.76
C VAL A 345 -9.94 -18.53 -2.73
N ASP A 346 -9.44 -18.85 -1.54
CA ASP A 346 -8.09 -19.36 -1.36
C ASP A 346 -8.05 -20.89 -1.48
N VAL A 347 -7.19 -21.37 -2.38
CA VAL A 347 -7.01 -22.79 -2.67
C VAL A 347 -5.53 -23.16 -2.57
N VAL A 348 -5.24 -24.33 -2.03
CA VAL A 348 -3.89 -24.89 -1.95
C VAL A 348 -3.82 -26.25 -2.65
N VAL A 349 -2.79 -26.43 -3.47
CA VAL A 349 -2.44 -27.71 -4.10
C VAL A 349 -1.45 -28.44 -3.19
N MET A 350 -1.83 -29.66 -2.82
CA MET A 350 -1.15 -30.49 -1.82
C MET A 350 -0.59 -31.76 -2.45
N GLY A 351 0.44 -32.35 -1.85
CA GLY A 351 1.07 -33.58 -2.33
C GLY A 351 2.07 -33.37 -3.48
N LEU A 352 2.64 -32.16 -3.58
CA LEU A 352 3.75 -31.84 -4.49
C LEU A 352 5.10 -31.74 -3.75
N SER A 353 5.05 -31.70 -2.42
CA SER A 353 6.24 -31.76 -1.58
C SER A 353 6.90 -33.13 -1.61
N ASN A 354 8.23 -33.14 -1.60
CA ASN A 354 9.01 -34.36 -1.40
C ASN A 354 9.03 -34.72 0.09
N SER A 355 7.97 -35.33 0.59
CA SER A 355 7.97 -35.88 1.95
C SER A 355 8.89 -37.11 2.11
N GLU A 356 9.30 -37.74 1.01
CA GLU A 356 10.08 -38.99 1.01
C GLU A 356 11.59 -38.81 0.75
N ASP A 357 12.03 -37.62 0.35
CA ASP A 357 13.42 -37.37 -0.01
C ASP A 357 14.23 -36.89 1.20
N ARG A 358 14.86 -37.84 1.91
CA ARG A 358 15.64 -37.57 3.14
C ARG A 358 16.86 -36.67 2.91
N ASP A 359 17.32 -36.53 1.67
CA ASP A 359 18.51 -35.77 1.30
C ASP A 359 18.20 -34.30 0.97
N VAL A 360 16.92 -33.92 0.90
CA VAL A 360 16.48 -32.55 0.67
C VAL A 360 15.98 -31.94 2.00
N PRO A 361 16.69 -30.96 2.60
CA PRO A 361 16.30 -30.39 3.89
C PRO A 361 14.97 -29.62 3.86
N THR A 362 14.41 -29.34 2.68
CA THR A 362 13.11 -28.66 2.54
C THR A 362 11.98 -29.66 2.28
N ARG A 363 11.08 -29.80 3.27
CA ARG A 363 9.80 -30.54 3.18
C ARG A 363 8.81 -29.90 2.20
N PHE A 364 9.11 -28.77 1.57
CA PHE A 364 8.19 -28.02 0.71
C PHE A 364 8.89 -27.59 -0.58
N VAL A 365 8.10 -27.34 -1.63
CA VAL A 365 8.63 -26.81 -2.90
C VAL A 365 9.19 -25.39 -2.64
N PRO A 366 10.47 -25.10 -2.94
CA PRO A 366 11.13 -23.85 -2.52
C PRO A 366 10.48 -22.54 -2.99
N ASP A 367 9.81 -22.54 -4.15
CA ASP A 367 9.05 -21.38 -4.66
C ASP A 367 7.63 -21.73 -5.17
N GLY A 368 7.38 -22.97 -5.61
CA GLY A 368 6.09 -23.38 -6.20
C GLY A 368 5.75 -22.68 -7.52
N VAL A 369 6.60 -21.79 -8.03
CA VAL A 369 6.28 -20.91 -9.18
C VAL A 369 6.23 -21.72 -10.47
N LYS A 370 7.11 -22.72 -10.61
CA LYS A 370 7.14 -23.60 -11.79
C LYS A 370 5.86 -24.41 -11.90
N GLU A 371 5.40 -24.94 -10.77
CA GLU A 371 4.18 -25.71 -10.62
C GLU A 371 2.97 -24.81 -10.92
N LEU A 372 2.91 -23.62 -10.33
CA LEU A 372 1.85 -22.65 -10.63
C LEU A 372 1.79 -22.28 -12.12
N GLU A 373 2.92 -22.09 -12.79
CA GLU A 373 2.95 -21.84 -14.24
C GLU A 373 2.53 -23.06 -15.07
N GLN A 374 2.86 -24.27 -14.62
CA GLN A 374 2.41 -25.51 -15.26
C GLN A 374 0.89 -25.65 -15.16
N LEU A 375 0.32 -25.42 -13.98
CA LEU A 375 -1.13 -25.40 -13.77
C LEU A 375 -1.79 -24.28 -14.57
N ALA A 376 -1.24 -23.06 -14.56
CA ALA A 376 -1.77 -21.95 -15.33
C ALA A 376 -1.81 -22.25 -16.84
N ARG A 377 -0.80 -22.93 -17.40
CA ARG A 377 -0.82 -23.40 -18.79
C ARG A 377 -1.95 -24.41 -19.08
N GLN A 378 -2.30 -25.25 -18.11
CA GLN A 378 -3.41 -26.21 -18.22
C GLN A 378 -4.79 -25.55 -18.08
N LEU A 379 -4.90 -24.45 -17.33
CA LEU A 379 -6.16 -23.74 -17.10
C LEU A 379 -6.48 -22.73 -18.22
N ARG A 380 -5.48 -22.02 -18.76
CA ARG A 380 -5.65 -20.98 -19.80
C ARG A 380 -6.49 -21.40 -21.03
N PRO A 381 -6.43 -22.65 -21.53
CA PRO A 381 -7.26 -23.11 -22.65
C PRO A 381 -8.76 -23.27 -22.31
N GLN A 382 -9.14 -23.34 -21.03
CA GLN A 382 -10.50 -23.68 -20.60
C GLN A 382 -11.44 -22.46 -20.58
N ARG A 383 -11.65 -21.87 -21.77
CA ARG A 383 -12.36 -20.59 -21.96
C ARG A 383 -13.84 -20.57 -21.55
N SER A 384 -14.45 -21.72 -21.26
CA SER A 384 -15.84 -21.81 -20.80
C SER A 384 -16.02 -21.25 -19.39
N TRP A 385 -15.03 -21.42 -18.51
CA TRP A 385 -15.09 -21.01 -17.11
C TRP A 385 -13.87 -20.20 -16.65
N VAL A 386 -12.78 -20.16 -17.43
CA VAL A 386 -11.61 -19.33 -17.15
C VAL A 386 -11.65 -18.04 -17.97
N GLN A 387 -11.66 -16.89 -17.30
CA GLN A 387 -11.49 -15.58 -17.95
C GLN A 387 -10.00 -15.23 -18.06
N ARG A 388 -9.25 -15.31 -16.96
CA ARG A 388 -7.82 -14.96 -16.90
C ARG A 388 -7.09 -15.75 -15.80
N VAL A 389 -5.82 -16.06 -16.01
CA VAL A 389 -4.94 -16.66 -14.99
C VAL A 389 -3.56 -16.03 -15.06
N ASP A 390 -3.14 -15.41 -13.95
CA ASP A 390 -1.87 -14.71 -13.82
C ASP A 390 -1.08 -15.24 -12.60
N VAL A 391 0.20 -15.55 -12.78
CA VAL A 391 1.05 -16.06 -11.69
C VAL A 391 1.84 -14.92 -11.06
N VAL A 392 1.64 -14.70 -9.77
CA VAL A 392 2.37 -13.72 -8.95
C VAL A 392 3.56 -14.40 -8.30
N ARG A 393 4.76 -14.03 -8.75
CA ARG A 393 6.02 -14.75 -8.45
C ARG A 393 6.80 -14.17 -7.26
N GLY A 394 6.72 -12.86 -7.04
CA GLY A 394 7.61 -12.12 -6.11
C GLY A 394 7.08 -11.98 -4.68
N ALA A 395 6.02 -12.70 -4.32
CA ALA A 395 5.42 -12.63 -2.98
C ALA A 395 6.01 -13.70 -2.05
N LYS A 396 5.91 -13.48 -0.72
CA LYS A 396 6.31 -14.47 0.31
C LYS A 396 5.63 -15.84 0.10
N VAL A 397 4.40 -15.82 -0.41
CA VAL A 397 3.67 -16.99 -0.91
C VAL A 397 3.29 -16.70 -2.35
N PRO A 398 3.93 -17.35 -3.34
CA PRO A 398 3.52 -17.23 -4.74
C PRO A 398 2.11 -17.80 -4.96
N VAL A 399 1.32 -17.12 -5.80
CA VAL A 399 -0.07 -17.49 -6.08
C VAL A 399 -0.40 -17.36 -7.58
N ALA A 400 -1.23 -18.26 -8.10
CA ALA A 400 -1.89 -18.10 -9.39
C ALA A 400 -3.27 -17.50 -9.19
N LYS A 401 -3.46 -16.26 -9.66
CA LYS A 401 -4.71 -15.51 -9.58
C LYS A 401 -5.60 -15.86 -10.76
N LEU A 402 -6.65 -16.61 -10.49
CA LEU A 402 -7.63 -17.05 -11.47
C LEU A 402 -8.89 -16.18 -11.37
N ILE A 403 -9.32 -15.65 -12.50
CA ILE A 403 -10.61 -14.95 -12.65
C ILE A 403 -11.56 -15.87 -13.40
N LEU A 404 -12.70 -16.16 -12.77
CA LEU A 404 -13.73 -17.02 -13.33
C LEU A 404 -14.61 -16.26 -14.31
N ARG A 405 -15.01 -16.93 -15.37
CA ARG A 405 -16.00 -16.45 -16.34
C ARG A 405 -17.39 -16.86 -15.89
N ARG A 406 -18.32 -15.90 -15.81
CA ARG A 406 -19.75 -16.16 -15.55
C ARG A 406 -20.53 -16.19 -16.86
N GLY A 407 -21.46 -17.13 -17.01
CA GLY A 407 -22.31 -17.23 -18.20
C GLY A 407 -23.13 -15.95 -18.42
N SER A 408 -23.21 -15.48 -19.67
CA SER A 408 -23.85 -14.23 -20.14
C SER A 408 -23.06 -12.91 -19.98
N GLN A 409 -21.83 -12.92 -19.45
CA GLN A 409 -21.03 -11.69 -19.34
C GLN A 409 -20.52 -11.25 -20.73
N LYS A 410 -21.00 -10.11 -21.25
CA LYS A 410 -20.36 -9.43 -22.40
C LYS A 410 -19.04 -8.84 -21.92
N ASP A 411 -18.02 -8.82 -22.78
CA ASP A 411 -16.74 -8.16 -22.46
C ASP A 411 -17.01 -6.69 -22.06
N GLY A 412 -16.77 -6.36 -20.78
CA GLY A 412 -17.02 -5.03 -20.20
C GLY A 412 -18.11 -4.97 -19.13
N ASP A 413 -18.88 -6.04 -18.89
CA ASP A 413 -19.87 -6.05 -17.81
C ASP A 413 -19.21 -6.08 -16.43
N ASP A 414 -19.56 -5.08 -15.63
CA ASP A 414 -19.04 -4.75 -14.31
C ASP A 414 -19.57 -5.69 -13.19
N ALA A 415 -19.95 -6.92 -13.54
CA ALA A 415 -20.39 -7.91 -12.56
C ALA A 415 -19.22 -8.29 -11.65
N ALA A 416 -19.49 -8.50 -10.36
CA ALA A 416 -18.51 -8.96 -9.38
C ALA A 416 -17.76 -10.20 -9.92
N LEU A 417 -16.50 -9.99 -10.30
CA LEU A 417 -15.62 -11.05 -10.81
C LEU A 417 -15.33 -12.01 -9.66
N LEU A 418 -15.69 -13.28 -9.86
CA LEU A 418 -15.32 -14.34 -8.92
C LEU A 418 -13.84 -14.68 -9.14
N ARG A 419 -13.07 -14.67 -8.05
CA ARG A 419 -11.61 -14.85 -8.09
C ARG A 419 -11.19 -15.99 -7.19
N VAL A 420 -10.20 -16.73 -7.64
CA VAL A 420 -9.60 -17.86 -6.91
C VAL A 420 -8.09 -17.67 -6.89
N ASP A 421 -7.49 -17.63 -5.71
CA ASP A 421 -6.04 -17.57 -5.53
C ASP A 421 -5.54 -18.99 -5.23
N ILE A 422 -4.73 -19.54 -6.14
CA ILE A 422 -4.21 -20.91 -6.05
C ILE A 422 -2.74 -20.84 -5.59
N SER A 423 -2.44 -21.54 -4.51
CA SER A 423 -1.09 -21.66 -3.94
C SER A 423 -0.61 -23.11 -3.98
N ILE A 424 0.70 -23.31 -3.86
CA ILE A 424 1.30 -24.64 -3.65
C ILE A 424 1.62 -24.78 -2.17
N GLU A 425 1.44 -25.99 -1.64
CA GLU A 425 1.68 -26.28 -0.23
C GLU A 425 3.07 -25.82 0.23
N ASN A 426 3.08 -25.05 1.31
CA ASN A 426 4.26 -24.59 2.01
C ASN A 426 3.91 -24.39 3.50
N LEU A 427 4.90 -23.96 4.27
CA LEU A 427 4.71 -23.71 5.71
C LEU A 427 3.62 -22.65 5.99
N GLN A 428 3.57 -21.57 5.21
CA GLN A 428 2.58 -20.50 5.41
C GLN A 428 1.16 -20.95 5.05
N THR A 429 0.97 -21.72 3.97
CA THR A 429 -0.36 -22.26 3.64
C THR A 429 -0.83 -23.29 4.67
N SER A 430 0.11 -24.05 5.28
CA SER A 430 -0.22 -24.93 6.41
C SER A 430 -0.75 -24.14 7.60
N HIS A 431 -0.11 -23.02 7.95
CA HIS A 431 -0.58 -22.16 9.03
C HIS A 431 -1.96 -21.57 8.71
N GLY A 432 -2.18 -21.11 7.47
CA GLY A 432 -3.48 -20.60 7.02
C GLY A 432 -4.60 -21.64 7.11
N MET A 433 -4.34 -22.89 6.77
CA MET A 433 -5.30 -23.99 6.92
C MET A 433 -5.64 -24.28 8.38
N GLU A 434 -4.63 -24.35 9.26
CA GLU A 434 -4.85 -24.57 10.69
C GLU A 434 -5.61 -23.41 11.33
N ALA A 435 -5.30 -22.16 10.96
CA ALA A 435 -6.02 -20.98 11.44
C ALA A 435 -7.48 -20.99 10.98
N SER A 436 -7.74 -21.38 9.72
CA SER A 436 -9.10 -21.52 9.20
C SER A 436 -9.91 -22.58 9.95
N LYS A 437 -9.27 -23.70 10.34
CA LYS A 437 -9.92 -24.73 11.18
C LYS A 437 -10.28 -24.18 12.55
N LEU A 438 -9.39 -23.41 13.18
CA LEU A 438 -9.64 -22.80 14.48
C LEU A 438 -10.82 -21.82 14.42
N VAL A 439 -10.85 -20.92 13.42
CA VAL A 439 -11.97 -19.98 13.22
C VAL A 439 -13.29 -20.74 13.06
N ARG A 440 -13.29 -21.84 12.30
CA ARG A 440 -14.49 -22.66 12.11
C ARG A 440 -14.94 -23.35 13.40
N GLN A 441 -14.02 -23.77 14.26
CA GLN A 441 -14.34 -24.36 15.56
C GLN A 441 -15.03 -23.36 16.48
N TYR A 442 -14.50 -22.13 16.60
CA TYR A 442 -15.14 -21.08 17.39
C TYR A 442 -16.55 -20.78 16.91
N ARG A 443 -16.75 -20.72 15.58
CA ARG A 443 -18.09 -20.46 15.01
C ARG A 443 -19.10 -21.56 15.36
N HIS A 444 -18.68 -22.83 15.35
CA HIS A 444 -19.57 -23.94 15.72
C HIS A 444 -19.84 -23.98 17.24
N GLN A 445 -18.86 -23.60 18.08
CA GLN A 445 -19.08 -23.48 19.53
C GLN A 445 -20.13 -22.40 19.85
N GLU A 446 -20.05 -21.24 19.20
CA GLU A 446 -21.07 -20.19 19.38
C GLU A 446 -22.45 -20.63 18.89
N GLU A 447 -22.54 -21.33 17.75
CA GLU A 447 -23.80 -21.90 17.24
C GLU A 447 -24.44 -22.86 18.27
N GLU A 448 -23.64 -23.69 18.96
CA GLU A 448 -24.10 -24.62 20.00
C GLU A 448 -24.55 -23.89 21.29
N ASP A 449 -23.83 -22.85 21.72
CA ASP A 449 -24.14 -22.09 22.94
C ASP A 449 -25.43 -21.24 22.77
N GLU A 450 -25.68 -20.68 21.58
CA GLU A 450 -26.90 -19.91 21.29
C GLU A 450 -28.17 -20.80 21.22
N GLU A 451 -28.05 -22.05 20.73
CA GLU A 451 -29.16 -23.02 20.77
C GLU A 451 -29.58 -23.37 22.21
N VAL A 452 -28.66 -23.30 23.17
CA VAL A 452 -28.91 -23.59 24.60
C VAL A 452 -29.54 -22.39 25.32
N GLU A 453 -29.11 -21.16 25.02
CA GLU A 453 -29.66 -19.94 25.64
C GLU A 453 -31.04 -19.54 25.09
N GLY A 454 -31.37 -19.89 23.84
CA GLY A 454 -32.67 -19.61 23.20
C GLY A 454 -33.91 -20.19 23.89
N VAL A 455 -33.73 -21.00 24.95
CA VAL A 455 -34.81 -21.63 25.73
C VAL A 455 -35.25 -20.81 26.96
N ARG A 456 -34.58 -19.69 27.29
CA ARG A 456 -34.89 -18.89 28.50
C ARG A 456 -34.95 -17.39 28.24
N GLY A 457 -36.13 -16.86 27.90
CA GLY A 457 -36.33 -15.41 27.95
C GLY A 457 -37.65 -14.87 27.38
N GLU A 458 -38.75 -15.05 28.10
CA GLU A 458 -39.99 -14.27 27.89
C GLU A 458 -39.81 -12.88 28.50
N GLY A 459 -39.90 -11.85 27.65
CA GLY A 459 -39.97 -10.44 28.06
C GLY A 459 -40.99 -9.73 27.18
N GLU A 460 -41.95 -9.07 27.81
CA GLU A 460 -43.13 -8.47 27.15
C GLU A 460 -42.75 -7.16 26.42
N ASN A 461 -42.96 -7.14 25.10
CA ASN A 461 -42.99 -6.01 24.14
C ASN A 461 -41.92 -5.92 23.04
N GLU A 462 -40.83 -6.69 23.06
CA GLU A 462 -39.82 -6.69 21.98
C GLU A 462 -39.86 -8.00 21.19
N THR A 463 -39.82 -7.92 19.84
CA THR A 463 -39.76 -9.14 19.02
C THR A 463 -38.39 -9.81 19.16
N ALA A 464 -38.33 -11.14 19.03
CA ALA A 464 -37.06 -11.87 19.06
C ALA A 464 -36.05 -11.33 18.03
N GLU A 465 -36.53 -10.95 16.84
CA GLU A 465 -35.71 -10.34 15.79
C GLU A 465 -35.09 -8.99 16.22
N GLN A 466 -35.85 -8.16 16.95
CA GLN A 466 -35.33 -6.89 17.47
C GLN A 466 -34.28 -7.11 18.55
N ARG A 467 -34.47 -8.12 19.42
CA ARG A 467 -33.50 -8.48 20.46
C ARG A 467 -32.17 -8.94 19.83
N GLU A 468 -32.24 -9.82 18.83
CA GLU A 468 -31.05 -10.28 18.10
C GLU A 468 -30.35 -9.16 17.35
N ALA A 469 -31.11 -8.29 16.67
CA ALA A 469 -30.56 -7.10 16.03
C ALA A 469 -29.85 -6.20 17.06
N MET A 470 -30.48 -5.93 18.21
CA MET A 470 -29.89 -5.10 19.25
C MET A 470 -28.60 -5.71 19.81
N LYS A 471 -28.56 -7.03 20.06
CA LYS A 471 -27.35 -7.76 20.48
C LYS A 471 -26.24 -7.60 19.43
N LEU A 472 -26.55 -7.84 18.15
CA LEU A 472 -25.59 -7.71 17.05
C LEU A 472 -25.01 -6.30 16.93
N GLY A 473 -25.87 -5.28 16.99
CA GLY A 473 -25.43 -3.88 16.92
C GLY A 473 -24.65 -3.44 18.16
N GLN A 474 -25.01 -3.96 19.34
CA GLN A 474 -24.26 -3.71 20.57
C GLN A 474 -22.86 -4.31 20.49
N LEU A 475 -22.70 -5.55 20.00
CA LEU A 475 -21.41 -6.19 19.80
C LEU A 475 -20.47 -5.36 18.89
N LEU A 476 -21.00 -4.78 17.81
CA LEU A 476 -20.21 -3.90 16.94
C LEU A 476 -19.81 -2.60 17.65
N LEU A 477 -20.71 -1.99 18.42
CA LEU A 477 -20.42 -0.78 19.19
C LEU A 477 -19.36 -1.06 20.25
N ASP A 478 -19.52 -2.13 21.03
CA ASP A 478 -18.58 -2.55 22.07
C ASP A 478 -17.20 -2.85 21.48
N PHE A 479 -17.14 -3.52 20.32
CA PHE A 479 -15.89 -3.77 19.62
C PHE A 479 -15.17 -2.46 19.23
N LEU A 480 -15.90 -1.52 18.62
CA LEU A 480 -15.33 -0.24 18.18
C LEU A 480 -14.94 0.64 19.37
N GLU A 481 -15.76 0.67 20.42
CA GLU A 481 -15.50 1.42 21.65
C GLU A 481 -14.27 0.87 22.37
N TYR A 482 -14.26 -0.44 22.63
CA TYR A 482 -13.21 -1.08 23.40
C TYR A 482 -11.84 -0.90 22.73
N TYR A 483 -11.71 -1.26 21.45
CA TYR A 483 -10.44 -1.13 20.75
C TYR A 483 -10.12 0.30 20.27
N GLY A 484 -11.13 1.17 20.11
CA GLY A 484 -10.91 2.57 19.75
C GLY A 484 -10.52 3.46 20.93
N THR A 485 -11.02 3.18 22.13
CA THR A 485 -10.96 4.12 23.26
C THR A 485 -10.36 3.54 24.54
N SER A 486 -10.52 2.25 24.80
CA SER A 486 -10.28 1.66 26.13
C SER A 486 -9.11 0.66 26.17
N PHE A 487 -8.80 0.00 25.05
CA PHE A 487 -7.76 -1.02 24.99
C PHE A 487 -6.36 -0.41 25.13
N ASP A 488 -5.58 -0.89 26.10
CA ASP A 488 -4.21 -0.42 26.33
C ASP A 488 -3.19 -1.10 25.42
N TYR A 489 -2.93 -0.47 24.27
CA TYR A 489 -1.93 -0.92 23.31
C TYR A 489 -0.46 -0.82 23.78
N PHE A 490 -0.18 -0.18 24.91
CA PHE A 490 1.20 -0.10 25.44
C PHE A 490 1.57 -1.36 26.21
N THR A 491 0.61 -1.96 26.90
CA THR A 491 0.88 -3.03 27.86
C THR A 491 0.08 -4.29 27.59
N THR A 492 -0.83 -4.30 26.62
CA THR A 492 -1.74 -5.43 26.40
C THR A 492 -1.61 -6.00 24.98
N GLY A 493 -1.50 -7.34 24.89
CA GLY A 493 -1.57 -8.12 23.67
C GLY A 493 -2.87 -8.92 23.59
N ILE A 494 -3.16 -9.47 22.41
CA ILE A 494 -4.34 -10.30 22.16
C ILE A 494 -3.87 -11.70 21.75
N SER A 495 -4.44 -12.75 22.35
CA SER A 495 -4.13 -14.13 21.99
C SER A 495 -5.35 -15.02 22.03
N LEU A 496 -5.40 -15.99 21.12
CA LEU A 496 -6.39 -17.08 21.13
C LEU A 496 -5.78 -18.38 21.67
N LYS A 497 -4.55 -18.34 22.19
CA LYS A 497 -3.89 -19.51 22.77
C LYS A 497 -4.46 -19.79 24.16
N PRO A 498 -4.72 -21.05 24.54
CA PRO A 498 -5.32 -21.40 25.83
C PRO A 498 -4.58 -20.81 27.04
N GLU A 499 -3.26 -20.71 26.97
CA GLU A 499 -2.41 -20.19 28.04
C GLU A 499 -2.54 -18.67 28.29
N ALA A 500 -3.07 -17.91 27.32
CA ALA A 500 -3.16 -16.45 27.37
C ALA A 500 -4.41 -15.92 26.64
N PHE A 501 -5.52 -16.65 26.71
CA PHE A 501 -6.72 -16.37 25.93
C PHE A 501 -7.30 -14.98 26.24
N GLY A 502 -7.63 -14.23 25.18
CA GLY A 502 -8.16 -12.87 25.26
C GLY A 502 -7.07 -11.81 25.34
N ALA A 503 -7.30 -10.80 26.18
CA ALA A 503 -6.35 -9.73 26.45
C ALA A 503 -5.37 -10.16 27.54
N TYR A 504 -4.06 -10.03 27.27
CA TYR A 504 -3.02 -10.44 28.21
C TYR A 504 -1.91 -9.39 28.34
N PRO A 505 -1.24 -9.28 29.51
CA PRO A 505 -0.16 -8.31 29.70
C PRO A 505 1.08 -8.68 28.89
N LEU A 506 1.63 -7.72 28.16
CA LEU A 506 2.85 -7.85 27.39
C LEU A 506 4.07 -7.96 28.31
N ALA A 507 5.06 -8.72 27.85
CA ALA A 507 6.35 -8.78 28.52
C ALA A 507 7.04 -7.41 28.49
N ALA A 508 7.69 -7.02 29.59
CA ALA A 508 8.25 -5.67 29.76
C ALA A 508 9.21 -5.23 28.65
N HIS A 509 9.94 -6.16 28.03
CA HIS A 509 10.87 -5.87 26.93
C HIS A 509 10.17 -5.43 25.63
N LEU A 510 8.87 -5.67 25.48
CA LEU A 510 8.05 -5.21 24.35
C LEU A 510 7.52 -3.80 24.56
N SER A 511 7.43 -3.35 25.81
CA SER A 511 6.92 -2.02 26.18
C SER A 511 8.04 -1.06 26.59
N ILE A 512 9.20 -1.56 27.02
CA ILE A 512 10.31 -0.78 27.57
C ILE A 512 11.66 -1.32 27.05
N ALA A 513 12.52 -0.42 26.57
CA ALA A 513 13.92 -0.73 26.26
C ALA A 513 14.85 0.26 26.98
N ASN A 514 15.85 -0.24 27.71
CA ASN A 514 16.79 0.57 28.48
C ASN A 514 16.12 1.57 29.45
N GLY A 515 14.98 1.19 30.04
CA GLY A 515 14.22 2.05 30.95
C GLY A 515 13.38 3.14 30.26
N LEU A 516 13.37 3.20 28.93
CA LEU A 516 12.55 4.13 28.15
C LEU A 516 11.34 3.39 27.54
N PRO A 517 10.12 3.99 27.57
CA PRO A 517 8.96 3.42 26.90
C PRO A 517 9.17 3.31 25.40
N LEU A 518 8.81 2.17 24.83
CA LEU A 518 8.75 1.95 23.39
C LEU A 518 7.43 2.49 22.83
N MET A 519 7.42 2.78 21.53
CA MET A 519 6.17 3.09 20.83
C MET A 519 5.25 1.85 20.87
N PRO A 520 3.96 2.02 21.15
CA PRO A 520 3.02 0.91 21.24
C PRO A 520 2.90 0.24 19.87
N GLN A 521 2.76 -1.08 19.88
CA GLN A 521 2.60 -1.90 18.68
C GLN A 521 1.34 -2.72 18.83
N LEU A 522 0.65 -2.99 17.71
CA LEU A 522 -0.44 -3.97 17.72
C LEU A 522 0.18 -5.36 17.89
N VAL A 523 -0.08 -6.01 19.03
CA VAL A 523 0.41 -7.36 19.32
C VAL A 523 -0.77 -8.33 19.32
N ILE A 524 -0.83 -9.18 18.30
CA ILE A 524 -1.81 -10.24 18.17
C ILE A 524 -1.04 -11.54 17.92
N ASP A 525 -1.13 -12.49 18.85
CA ASP A 525 -0.47 -13.77 18.71
C ASP A 525 -1.12 -14.61 17.61
N ASP A 526 -0.31 -15.14 16.70
CA ASP A 526 -0.72 -16.19 15.77
C ASP A 526 -1.03 -17.47 16.58
N PRO A 527 -2.31 -17.92 16.60
CA PRO A 527 -2.71 -19.06 17.43
C PRO A 527 -2.15 -20.40 16.94
N VAL A 528 -1.72 -20.47 15.68
CA VAL A 528 -1.17 -21.69 15.08
C VAL A 528 0.33 -21.82 15.32
N TYR A 529 1.00 -20.71 15.63
CA TYR A 529 2.44 -20.70 15.79
C TYR A 529 2.87 -21.37 17.11
N LYS A 530 3.54 -22.52 16.99
CA LYS A 530 3.89 -23.38 18.14
C LYS A 530 5.17 -22.96 18.89
N ASN A 531 6.09 -22.27 18.21
CA ASN A 531 7.44 -22.02 18.75
C ASN A 531 7.58 -20.64 19.39
N GLY A 532 6.82 -20.38 20.45
CA GLY A 532 6.82 -19.11 21.18
C GLY A 532 5.78 -18.10 20.66
N GLN A 533 6.10 -16.81 20.75
CA GLN A 533 5.21 -15.73 20.30
C GLN A 533 5.55 -15.32 18.86
N HIS A 534 4.53 -15.23 18.01
CA HIS A 534 4.64 -14.69 16.67
C HIS A 534 3.52 -13.68 16.46
N ASN A 535 3.88 -12.41 16.37
CA ASN A 535 2.91 -11.33 16.21
C ASN A 535 2.37 -11.30 14.77
N ALA A 536 1.13 -11.75 14.59
CA ALA A 536 0.40 -11.70 13.32
C ALA A 536 0.22 -10.26 12.80
N ALA A 537 0.24 -9.28 13.69
CA ALA A 537 0.14 -7.86 13.37
C ALA A 537 1.50 -7.15 13.20
N ALA A 538 2.62 -7.88 13.14
CA ALA A 538 3.96 -7.28 13.02
C ALA A 538 4.13 -6.35 11.78
N GLY A 539 3.32 -6.54 10.73
CA GLY A 539 3.31 -5.67 9.55
C GLY A 539 2.51 -4.36 9.73
N ALA A 540 1.77 -4.19 10.82
CA ALA A 540 0.96 -3.00 11.09
C ALA A 540 1.84 -1.86 11.64
N PHE A 541 2.35 -1.01 10.74
CA PHE A 541 3.28 0.08 11.09
C PHE A 541 2.60 1.41 11.48
N ALA A 542 1.27 1.51 11.37
CA ALA A 542 0.53 2.75 11.57
C ALA A 542 -0.56 2.60 12.66
N LEU A 543 -0.18 2.10 13.84
CA LEU A 543 -1.12 1.82 14.95
C LEU A 543 -2.04 3.01 15.25
N ALA A 544 -1.51 4.24 15.33
CA ALA A 544 -2.32 5.43 15.59
C ALA A 544 -3.47 5.62 14.57
N ARG A 545 -3.26 5.24 13.29
CA ARG A 545 -4.32 5.28 12.27
C ARG A 545 -5.34 4.17 12.44
N VAL A 546 -4.90 3.00 12.92
CA VAL A 546 -5.80 1.87 13.22
C VAL A 546 -6.72 2.24 14.39
N VAL A 547 -6.15 2.72 15.50
CA VAL A 547 -6.91 3.14 16.68
C VAL A 547 -7.87 4.27 16.32
N ALA A 548 -7.39 5.31 15.63
CA ALA A 548 -8.25 6.40 15.17
C ALA A 548 -9.37 5.91 14.24
N ALA A 549 -9.17 4.89 13.42
CA ALA A 549 -10.23 4.35 12.57
C ALA A 549 -11.35 3.68 13.39
N LEU A 550 -10.99 2.94 14.45
CA LEU A 550 -11.94 2.29 15.35
C LEU A 550 -12.70 3.33 16.19
N GLU A 551 -11.97 4.27 16.80
CA GLU A 551 -12.53 5.39 17.58
C GLU A 551 -13.50 6.24 16.74
N ASN A 552 -13.07 6.66 15.54
CA ASN A 552 -13.92 7.43 14.65
C ASN A 552 -15.13 6.61 14.20
N GLY A 553 -14.98 5.30 13.99
CA GLY A 553 -16.08 4.40 13.67
C GLY A 553 -17.14 4.37 14.78
N TYR A 554 -16.71 4.23 16.03
CA TYR A 554 -17.59 4.28 17.20
C TYR A 554 -18.39 5.59 17.25
N PHE A 555 -17.71 6.74 17.25
CA PHE A 555 -18.38 8.03 17.35
C PHE A 555 -19.26 8.33 16.13
N ALA A 556 -18.88 7.86 14.94
CA ALA A 556 -19.67 8.04 13.74
C ALA A 556 -20.99 7.25 13.77
N LEU A 557 -21.01 6.06 14.38
CA LEU A 557 -22.24 5.32 14.63
C LEU A 557 -23.07 5.96 15.76
N TRP A 558 -22.42 6.26 16.88
CA TRP A 558 -23.06 6.78 18.08
C TRP A 558 -23.77 8.12 17.83
N PHE A 559 -23.10 9.01 17.09
CA PHE A 559 -23.61 10.33 16.73
C PHE A 559 -24.08 10.41 15.28
N HIS A 560 -24.43 9.27 14.67
CA HIS A 560 -24.84 9.22 13.27
C HIS A 560 -25.95 10.24 12.97
N ARG A 561 -25.73 11.04 11.92
CA ARG A 561 -26.73 11.91 11.32
C ARG A 561 -26.86 11.57 9.84
N PRO A 562 -28.08 11.33 9.33
CA PRO A 562 -28.28 11.01 7.93
C PRO A 562 -27.79 12.15 7.03
N THR A 563 -27.02 11.80 6.01
CA THR A 563 -26.59 12.73 4.96
C THR A 563 -26.84 12.13 3.58
N GLN A 564 -26.69 12.93 2.53
CA GLN A 564 -26.77 12.42 1.15
C GLN A 564 -25.71 11.37 0.80
N PHE A 565 -24.60 11.30 1.56
CA PHE A 565 -23.50 10.37 1.32
C PHE A 565 -23.52 9.17 2.28
N ALA A 566 -24.08 9.36 3.47
CA ALA A 566 -24.25 8.34 4.50
C ALA A 566 -25.70 8.41 5.01
N PRO A 567 -26.64 7.79 4.28
CA PRO A 567 -28.07 7.89 4.57
C PRO A 567 -28.54 7.03 5.74
N THR A 568 -27.70 6.12 6.24
CA THR A 568 -27.97 5.20 7.35
C THR A 568 -26.70 4.99 8.18
N PRO A 569 -26.80 4.48 9.43
CA PRO A 569 -25.66 4.28 10.32
C PRO A 569 -24.52 3.45 9.71
N LEU A 570 -24.80 2.28 9.12
CA LEU A 570 -23.76 1.43 8.53
C LEU A 570 -23.16 2.05 7.27
N CYS A 571 -23.94 2.80 6.49
CA CYS A 571 -23.40 3.57 5.35
C CYS A 571 -22.32 4.55 5.79
N GLN A 572 -22.41 5.13 7.00
CA GLN A 572 -21.39 6.03 7.54
C GLN A 572 -20.04 5.32 7.69
N LEU A 573 -20.03 4.10 8.22
CA LEU A 573 -18.82 3.28 8.32
C LEU A 573 -18.29 2.88 6.95
N LEU A 574 -19.19 2.42 6.07
CA LEU A 574 -18.80 1.90 4.77
C LEU A 574 -18.26 2.99 3.83
N HIS A 575 -18.80 4.21 3.93
CA HIS A 575 -18.30 5.37 3.20
C HIS A 575 -16.83 5.68 3.51
N TRP A 576 -16.40 5.50 4.77
CA TRP A 576 -15.02 5.76 5.20
C TRP A 576 -14.09 4.57 4.99
N SER A 577 -14.62 3.35 4.95
CA SER A 577 -13.85 2.12 4.68
C SER A 577 -13.40 1.97 3.21
N GLY A 578 -13.94 2.76 2.29
CA GLY A 578 -13.71 2.59 0.85
C GLY A 578 -14.40 1.35 0.27
N HIS A 579 -15.39 0.76 0.97
CA HIS A 579 -16.10 -0.43 0.52
C HIS A 579 -16.82 -0.18 -0.81
N GLN A 580 -16.27 -0.76 -1.88
CA GLN A 580 -16.93 -0.81 -3.18
C GLN A 580 -17.96 -1.94 -3.14
N ALA A 581 -19.18 -1.67 -2.68
CA ALA A 581 -20.32 -2.52 -3.07
C ALA A 581 -20.35 -2.51 -4.61
N ARG A 582 -19.96 -3.63 -5.24
CA ARG A 582 -20.01 -3.81 -6.70
C ARG A 582 -21.37 -4.37 -7.03
N ASP A 583 -22.14 -3.62 -7.80
CA ASP A 583 -23.53 -3.93 -8.15
C ASP A 583 -23.62 -5.28 -8.87
N VAL A 584 -24.53 -6.15 -8.41
CA VAL A 584 -24.85 -7.44 -9.04
C VAL A 584 -26.12 -7.35 -9.89
N THR A 585 -26.76 -6.18 -10.04
CA THR A 585 -28.07 -6.08 -10.68
C THR A 585 -28.18 -4.93 -11.69
N ASN A 586 -27.97 -5.22 -12.98
CA ASN A 586 -29.07 -5.25 -13.97
C ASN A 586 -28.55 -5.19 -15.42
N SER A 587 -28.73 -6.31 -16.12
CA SER A 587 -29.13 -6.31 -17.52
C SER A 587 -30.65 -6.19 -17.59
N ALA A 588 -31.18 -4.99 -17.82
CA ALA A 588 -32.53 -4.84 -18.38
C ALA A 588 -32.73 -3.42 -18.90
N THR A 589 -33.12 -3.34 -20.18
CA THR A 589 -33.84 -2.22 -20.82
C THR A 589 -33.13 -0.87 -20.85
N THR A 590 -32.49 -0.57 -21.99
CA THR A 590 -32.89 0.60 -22.79
C THR A 590 -32.53 0.31 -24.25
N THR A 591 -33.51 -0.21 -24.99
CA THR A 591 -33.59 -0.02 -26.43
C THR A 591 -33.99 1.43 -26.69
N LYS A 592 -33.12 2.18 -27.37
CA LYS A 592 -33.43 3.02 -28.53
C LYS A 592 -32.15 3.52 -29.17
#